data_AF-A0AA88H546-F1
#
_entry.id   AF-A0AA88H546-F1
#
_cell.length_a   1.000
_cell.length_b   1.000
_cell.length_c   1.000
_cell.angle_alpha   90.00
_cell.angle_beta   90.00
_cell.angle_gamma   90.00
#
_symmetry.space_group_name_H-M   'P 1'
#
loop_
_entity.id
_entity.type
_entity.pdbx_description
1 polymer ?
#
loop_
_entity_poly.entity_id
_entity_poly.type
_entity_poly.pdbx_seq_one_letter_code
_entity_poly.pdbx_strand_id
1 'polypeptide(L)'
;MSQEDNHHQAGVGLMMSPAAYRTMLKWTPINERILFARFATTQTKLSVIVCYAPTNGADDDVKDSFYETLQAVTKDIPKHDVLCVVGDLNAKERIKVALGKSGQSERRLFYDREINHLRHQTQLLASSSLPE
;
A
#
# COMPACT_ATOMS: atom_id res chain seq x y z
N MET A 1 -38.34 3.14 0.70
CA MET A 1 -37.25 4.11 0.40
C MET A 1 -36.57 4.43 1.72
N SER A 2 -35.53 3.68 2.06
CA SER A 2 -34.66 3.98 3.21
C SER A 2 -33.48 4.80 2.70
N GLN A 3 -33.28 5.99 3.27
CA GLN A 3 -32.07 6.78 3.08
C GLN A 3 -30.86 5.94 3.49
N GLU A 4 -30.00 5.62 2.52
CA GLU A 4 -28.66 5.14 2.81
C GLU A 4 -27.84 6.35 3.29
N ASP A 5 -27.65 6.43 4.60
CA ASP A 5 -26.61 7.27 5.20
C ASP A 5 -25.24 6.73 4.76
N ASN A 6 -24.80 7.15 3.58
CA ASN A 6 -23.48 6.86 3.02
C ASN A 6 -22.40 7.64 3.79
N HIS A 7 -22.13 7.21 5.01
CA HIS A 7 -20.96 7.59 5.79
C HIS A 7 -19.72 7.02 5.08
N HIS A 8 -19.10 7.81 4.21
CA HIS A 8 -17.83 7.46 3.57
C HIS A 8 -16.71 7.52 4.62
N GLN A 9 -16.57 6.45 5.43
CA GLN A 9 -15.58 6.34 6.51
C GLN A 9 -14.16 5.99 5.99
N ALA A 10 -14.02 5.79 4.68
CA ALA A 10 -12.84 5.24 4.03
C ALA A 10 -12.46 6.07 2.81
N GLY A 11 -11.17 6.41 2.67
CA GLY A 11 -10.69 7.15 1.51
C GLY A 11 -9.20 7.46 1.53
N VAL A 12 -8.56 7.28 0.37
CA VAL A 12 -7.20 7.74 0.07
C VAL A 12 -7.25 9.00 -0.77
N GLY A 13 -6.29 9.90 -0.54
CA GLY A 13 -6.13 11.13 -1.31
C GLY A 13 -4.67 11.47 -1.53
N LEU A 14 -4.39 12.19 -2.61
CA LEU A 14 -3.06 12.71 -2.92
C LEU A 14 -3.14 14.23 -3.11
N MET A 15 -2.63 14.98 -2.14
CA MET A 15 -2.47 16.42 -2.26
C MET A 15 -1.09 16.73 -2.87
N MET A 16 -1.06 17.62 -3.86
CA MET A 16 0.17 17.94 -4.60
C MET A 16 0.19 19.40 -5.04
N SER A 17 1.38 19.91 -5.36
CA SER A 17 1.53 21.26 -5.91
C SER A 17 1.01 21.32 -7.36
N PRO A 18 0.62 22.50 -7.87
CA PRO A 18 0.23 22.67 -9.27
C PRO A 18 1.32 22.22 -10.27
N ALA A 19 2.59 22.34 -9.89
CA ALA A 19 3.70 21.87 -10.71
C ALA A 19 3.72 20.34 -10.83
N ALA A 20 3.51 19.62 -9.73
CA ALA A 20 3.41 18.17 -9.74
C ALA A 20 2.16 17.68 -10.48
N TYR A 21 1.02 18.37 -10.32
CA TYR A 21 -0.20 18.03 -11.05
C TYR A 21 -0.02 18.11 -12.57
N ARG A 22 0.70 19.13 -13.07
CA ARG A 22 1.01 19.26 -14.51
C ARG A 22 1.86 18.13 -15.08
N THR A 23 2.60 17.42 -14.24
CA THR A 23 3.39 16.27 -14.70
C THR A 23 2.65 14.94 -14.53
N MET A 24 1.46 14.94 -13.93
CA MET A 24 0.65 13.74 -13.76
C MET A 24 0.20 13.20 -15.12
N LEU A 25 0.54 11.94 -15.39
CA LEU A 25 0.20 11.23 -16.62
C LEU A 25 -1.07 10.40 -16.45
N LYS A 26 -1.27 9.82 -15.26
CA LYS A 26 -2.41 8.95 -14.95
C LYS A 26 -2.66 8.96 -13.46
N TRP A 27 -3.92 8.87 -13.06
CA TRP A 27 -4.30 8.44 -11.73
C TRP A 27 -5.44 7.42 -11.83
N THR A 28 -5.54 6.51 -10.87
CA THR A 28 -6.55 5.46 -10.85
C THR A 28 -6.89 5.12 -9.40
N PRO A 29 -8.13 5.37 -8.95
CA PRO A 29 -8.60 4.88 -7.66
C PRO A 29 -8.84 3.38 -7.82
N ILE A 30 -8.01 2.55 -7.17
CA ILE A 30 -8.10 1.10 -7.29
C ILE A 30 -9.24 0.58 -6.40
N ASN A 31 -9.30 1.09 -5.17
CA ASN A 31 -10.39 0.87 -4.23
C ASN A 31 -10.37 1.97 -3.16
N GLU A 32 -11.20 1.85 -2.12
CA GLU A 32 -11.26 2.80 -1.00
C GLU A 32 -9.91 3.00 -0.29
N ARG A 33 -8.99 2.03 -0.39
CA ARG A 33 -7.70 1.98 0.34
C ARG A 33 -6.46 2.17 -0.51
N ILE A 34 -6.58 2.17 -1.84
CA ILE A 34 -5.44 2.19 -2.76
C ILE A 34 -5.72 3.16 -3.91
N LEU A 35 -4.84 4.15 -4.06
CA LEU A 35 -4.82 5.10 -5.17
C LEU A 35 -3.48 4.99 -5.88
N PHE A 36 -3.53 4.78 -7.19
CA PHE A 36 -2.35 4.81 -8.04
C PHE A 36 -2.26 6.15 -8.76
N ALA A 37 -1.05 6.71 -8.86
CA ALA A 37 -0.77 7.88 -9.69
C ALA A 37 0.59 7.73 -10.38
N ARG A 38 0.71 8.22 -11.61
CA ARG A 38 1.96 8.18 -12.40
C ARG A 38 2.28 9.58 -12.88
N PHE A 39 3.55 9.97 -12.78
CA PHE A 39 4.06 11.30 -13.10
C PHE A 39 5.23 11.21 -14.08
N ALA A 40 5.33 12.20 -14.96
CA ALA A 40 6.52 12.47 -15.73
C ALA A 40 7.56 13.19 -14.87
N THR A 41 8.78 12.69 -14.88
CA THR A 41 9.95 13.45 -14.42
C THR A 41 10.95 13.55 -15.56
N THR A 42 12.00 14.36 -15.37
CA THR A 42 13.00 14.63 -16.39
C THR A 42 13.77 13.38 -16.84
N GLN A 43 14.03 12.44 -15.91
CA GLN A 43 14.89 11.27 -16.20
C GLN A 43 14.11 9.96 -16.31
N THR A 44 12.98 9.84 -15.60
CA THR A 44 12.15 8.62 -15.62
C THR A 44 10.69 8.94 -15.27
N LYS A 45 9.80 7.95 -15.27
CA LYS A 45 8.45 8.11 -14.73
C LYS A 45 8.45 7.70 -13.26
N LEU A 46 7.66 8.43 -12.47
CA LEU A 46 7.43 8.14 -11.07
C LEU A 46 6.04 7.54 -10.94
N SER A 47 5.95 6.33 -10.44
CA SER A 47 4.71 5.67 -10.07
C SER A 47 4.54 5.73 -8.55
N VAL A 48 3.41 6.26 -8.09
CA VAL A 48 3.06 6.45 -6.69
C VAL A 48 1.84 5.60 -6.37
N ILE A 49 1.94 4.76 -5.34
CA ILE A 49 0.80 4.07 -4.75
C ILE A 49 0.56 4.71 -3.39
N VAL A 50 -0.57 5.38 -3.22
CA VAL A 50 -1.05 5.83 -1.91
C VAL A 50 -1.95 4.74 -1.36
N CYS A 51 -1.65 4.23 -0.18
CA CYS A 51 -2.48 3.21 0.45
C CYS A 51 -2.57 3.34 1.96
N TYR A 52 -3.67 2.87 2.54
CA TYR A 52 -3.75 2.62 3.98
C TYR A 52 -4.15 1.17 4.24
N ALA A 53 -3.40 0.50 5.11
CA ALA A 53 -3.63 -0.90 5.43
C ALA A 53 -4.91 -1.07 6.27
N PRO A 54 -5.56 -2.25 6.18
CA PRO A 54 -6.58 -2.65 7.14
C PRO A 54 -6.04 -2.60 8.58
N THR A 55 -6.95 -2.43 9.55
CA THR A 55 -6.59 -2.48 10.97
C THR A 55 -6.15 -3.90 11.37
N ASN A 56 -5.33 -4.02 12.42
CA ASN A 56 -4.88 -5.34 12.90
C ASN A 56 -6.04 -6.27 13.29
N GLY A 57 -7.18 -5.72 13.72
CA GLY A 57 -8.39 -6.46 14.04
C GLY A 57 -9.32 -6.73 12.86
N ALA A 58 -8.98 -6.29 11.64
CA ALA A 58 -9.74 -6.63 10.44
C ALA A 58 -9.63 -8.13 10.14
N ASP A 59 -10.67 -8.68 9.52
CA ASP A 59 -10.70 -10.08 9.09
C ASP A 59 -9.53 -10.41 8.16
N ASP A 60 -9.03 -11.63 8.25
CA ASP A 60 -7.87 -12.05 7.45
C ASP A 60 -8.17 -11.98 5.94
N ASP A 61 -9.41 -12.27 5.51
CA ASP A 61 -9.83 -12.10 4.11
C ASP A 61 -9.70 -10.66 3.62
N VAL A 62 -9.97 -9.67 4.48
CA VAL A 62 -9.84 -8.24 4.15
C VAL A 62 -8.37 -7.86 4.04
N LYS A 63 -7.52 -8.39 4.93
CA LYS A 63 -6.07 -8.18 4.86
C LYS A 63 -5.49 -8.80 3.60
N ASP A 64 -5.80 -10.07 3.34
CA ASP A 64 -5.26 -10.80 2.20
C ASP A 64 -5.70 -10.15 0.88
N SER A 65 -6.98 -9.80 0.73
CA SER A 65 -7.49 -9.06 -0.43
C SER A 65 -6.78 -7.72 -0.65
N PHE A 66 -6.49 -6.97 0.43
CA PHE A 66 -5.73 -5.72 0.33
C PHE A 66 -4.31 -5.97 -0.20
N TYR A 67 -3.59 -6.96 0.35
CA TYR A 67 -2.20 -7.22 -0.05
C TYR A 67 -2.09 -7.86 -1.43
N GLU A 68 -3.04 -8.71 -1.83
CA GLU A 68 -3.14 -9.22 -3.20
C GLU A 68 -3.35 -8.09 -4.20
N THR A 69 -4.27 -7.17 -3.91
CA THR A 69 -4.53 -6.00 -4.75
C THR A 69 -3.29 -5.10 -4.85
N LEU A 70 -2.63 -4.81 -3.71
CA LEU A 70 -1.40 -4.01 -3.69
C LEU A 70 -0.28 -4.67 -4.51
N GLN A 71 -0.15 -6.00 -4.43
CA GLN A 71 0.82 -6.76 -5.20
C GLN A 71 0.51 -6.71 -6.71
N ALA A 72 -0.76 -6.85 -7.10
CA ALA A 72 -1.19 -6.76 -8.50
C ALA A 72 -0.86 -5.38 -9.09
N VAL A 73 -1.23 -4.29 -8.40
CA VAL A 73 -0.91 -2.92 -8.82
C VAL A 73 0.60 -2.72 -8.95
N THR A 74 1.38 -3.26 -8.01
CA THR A 74 2.86 -3.17 -8.06
C THR A 74 3.46 -3.92 -9.25
N LYS A 75 2.91 -5.08 -9.61
CA LYS A 75 3.37 -5.91 -10.75
C LYS A 75 3.11 -5.23 -12.09
N ASP A 76 2.01 -4.49 -12.22
CA ASP A 76 1.62 -3.80 -13.45
C ASP A 76 2.47 -2.55 -13.75
N ILE A 77 3.25 -2.07 -12.77
CA ILE A 77 4.06 -0.86 -12.92
C ILE A 77 5.30 -1.16 -13.78
N PRO A 78 5.54 -0.38 -14.86
CA PRO A 78 6.69 -0.58 -15.73
C PRO A 78 8.01 -0.67 -14.98
N LYS A 79 8.90 -1.58 -15.40
CA LYS A 79 10.18 -1.85 -14.69
C LYS A 79 11.14 -0.65 -14.62
N HIS A 80 11.01 0.29 -15.55
CA HIS A 80 11.83 1.50 -15.61
C HIS A 80 11.30 2.64 -14.73
N ASP A 81 10.04 2.55 -14.27
CA ASP A 81 9.48 3.52 -13.35
C ASP A 81 10.13 3.39 -11.98
N VAL A 82 10.39 4.53 -11.36
CA VAL A 82 10.61 4.61 -9.93
C VAL A 82 9.25 4.41 -9.27
N LEU A 83 9.13 3.38 -8.43
CA LEU A 83 7.93 3.13 -7.62
C LEU A 83 8.11 3.77 -6.25
N CYS A 84 7.12 4.52 -5.78
CA CYS A 84 7.00 5.04 -4.43
C CYS A 84 5.68 4.53 -3.82
N VAL A 85 5.73 3.87 -2.67
CA VAL A 85 4.52 3.47 -1.92
C VAL A 85 4.42 4.37 -0.69
N VAL A 86 3.30 5.04 -0.50
CA VAL A 86 3.10 6.02 0.56
C VAL A 86 1.79 5.77 1.28
N GLY A 87 1.74 6.16 2.55
CA GLY A 87 0.55 6.07 3.39
C GLY A 87 0.77 5.22 4.64
N ASP A 88 -0.33 4.89 5.30
CA ASP A 88 -0.32 4.23 6.61
C ASP A 88 -0.45 2.72 6.44
N LEU A 89 0.69 2.02 6.47
CA LEU A 89 0.69 0.56 6.33
C LEU A 89 0.37 -0.18 7.63
N ASN A 90 0.05 0.52 8.74
CA ASN A 90 -0.32 0.00 10.05
C ASN A 90 0.59 -1.12 10.63
N ALA A 91 1.77 -1.35 10.04
CA ALA A 91 2.90 -1.99 10.69
C ALA A 91 3.52 -0.98 11.65
N LYS A 92 4.18 -1.43 12.72
CA LYS A 92 4.91 -0.58 13.70
C LYS A 92 5.95 0.40 13.10
N GLU A 93 6.08 0.45 11.77
CA GLU A 93 7.06 1.22 11.02
C GLU A 93 6.41 2.09 9.93
N ARG A 94 6.42 3.39 10.24
CA ARG A 94 6.60 4.59 9.40
C ARG A 94 6.65 4.41 7.88
N ILE A 95 5.98 5.34 7.19
CA ILE A 95 6.14 5.76 5.77
C ILE A 95 7.34 5.08 5.09
N LYS A 96 7.09 4.06 4.25
CA LYS A 96 8.14 3.32 3.53
C LYS A 96 8.27 3.82 2.10
N VAL A 97 9.13 4.82 1.87
CA VAL A 97 9.56 5.18 0.52
C VAL A 97 10.50 4.10 -0.01
N ALA A 98 9.97 3.10 -0.70
CA ALA A 98 10.81 2.25 -1.56
C ALA A 98 11.24 3.08 -2.77
N LEU A 99 12.51 3.05 -3.17
CA LEU A 99 13.01 3.57 -4.44
C LEU A 99 13.70 2.42 -5.16
N GLY A 100 13.04 1.79 -6.12
CA GLY A 100 13.64 0.71 -6.91
C GLY A 100 14.10 1.22 -8.27
N LYS A 101 15.37 1.01 -8.64
CA LYS A 101 15.84 1.08 -10.03
C LYS A 101 16.24 -0.33 -10.49
N SER A 102 15.68 -0.74 -11.63
CA SER A 102 15.93 -1.95 -12.43
C SER A 102 16.75 -3.11 -11.83
N GLY A 103 16.06 -4.22 -11.56
CA GLY A 103 16.63 -5.55 -11.32
C GLY A 103 15.54 -6.45 -10.74
N GLN A 104 15.33 -7.65 -11.28
CA GLN A 104 14.29 -8.56 -10.75
C GLN A 104 14.52 -8.99 -9.28
N SER A 105 15.68 -8.64 -8.72
CA SER A 105 16.10 -8.91 -7.34
C SER A 105 15.65 -7.87 -6.30
N GLU A 106 15.28 -6.64 -6.67
CA GLU A 106 15.06 -5.54 -5.70
C GLU A 106 13.61 -5.07 -5.54
N ARG A 107 12.67 -5.53 -6.39
CA ARG A 107 11.23 -5.31 -6.17
C ARG A 107 10.63 -6.39 -5.27
N ARG A 108 11.20 -6.58 -4.08
CA ARG A 108 10.56 -7.37 -3.03
C ARG A 108 9.75 -6.42 -2.18
N LEU A 109 8.42 -6.42 -2.36
CA LEU A 109 7.55 -5.82 -1.35
C LEU A 109 7.93 -6.45 0.00
N PHE A 110 8.13 -5.60 1.01
CA PHE A 110 8.60 -5.96 2.36
C PHE A 110 7.72 -7.01 3.09
N TYR A 111 6.64 -7.46 2.46
CA TYR A 111 5.74 -8.50 2.94
C TYR A 111 6.43 -9.85 3.19
N ASP A 112 7.42 -10.21 2.37
CA ASP A 112 7.73 -11.63 2.14
C ASP A 112 8.81 -12.24 3.06
N ARG A 113 9.45 -11.47 3.95
CA ARG A 113 10.38 -12.03 4.96
C ARG A 113 10.14 -11.55 6.38
N GLU A 114 9.80 -10.27 6.57
CA GLU A 114 9.65 -9.72 7.93
C GLU A 114 8.29 -10.03 8.54
N ILE A 115 7.21 -10.08 7.74
CA ILE A 115 5.85 -10.35 8.27
C ILE A 115 5.63 -11.82 8.61
N ASN A 116 6.18 -12.77 7.84
CA ASN A 116 6.09 -14.20 8.21
C ASN A 116 6.86 -14.53 9.51
N HIS A 117 7.98 -13.85 9.76
CA HIS A 117 8.74 -14.05 11.01
C HIS A 117 8.03 -13.41 12.22
N LEU A 118 7.40 -12.24 12.03
CA LEU A 118 6.59 -11.57 13.03
C LEU A 118 5.26 -12.30 13.33
N ARG A 119 4.68 -13.00 12.35
CA ARG A 119 3.51 -13.89 12.55
C ARG A 119 3.84 -15.04 13.51
N HIS A 120 5.01 -15.68 13.35
CA HIS A 120 5.44 -16.76 14.26
C HIS A 120 5.76 -16.26 15.68
N GLN A 121 6.43 -15.12 15.83
CA GLN A 121 6.73 -14.58 17.17
C GLN A 121 5.47 -14.03 17.88
N THR A 122 4.53 -13.45 17.15
CA THR A 122 3.28 -12.92 17.73
C THR A 122 2.31 -14.02 18.14
N GLN A 123 2.21 -15.13 17.39
CA GLN A 123 1.42 -16.30 17.79
C GLN A 123 1.97 -16.98 19.05
N LEU A 124 3.30 -17.09 19.18
CA LEU A 124 3.93 -17.69 20.36
C LEU A 124 3.66 -16.90 21.65
N LEU A 125 3.67 -15.56 21.58
CA LEU A 125 3.37 -14.68 22.72
C LEU A 125 1.88 -14.66 23.09
N ALA A 126 0.99 -14.86 22.11
CA ALA A 126 -0.45 -14.95 22.37
C ALA A 126 -0.86 -16.28 23.04
N SER A 127 -0.16 -17.39 22.75
CA SER A 127 -0.40 -18.69 23.39
C SER A 127 0.19 -18.83 24.79
N SER A 128 1.14 -17.98 25.18
CA SER A 128 1.78 -18.03 26.52
C SER A 128 1.11 -17.15 27.57
N SER A 129 -0.01 -16.49 27.23
CA SER A 129 -0.63 -15.43 28.04
C SER A 129 -2.03 -15.77 28.57
N LEU A 130 -2.48 -17.01 28.46
CA LEU A 130 -3.71 -17.48 29.11
C LEU A 130 -3.36 -18.27 30.38
N PRO A 131 -3.58 -17.74 31.59
CA PRO A 131 -3.66 -18.58 32.78
C PRO A 131 -5.02 -19.31 32.79
N GLU A 132 -5.02 -20.57 33.26
CA GLU A 132 -6.23 -21.33 33.63
C GLU A 132 -7.05 -20.62 34.72
#